data_AF-A0A367G9L0-F1
#
_entry.id   AF-A0A367G9L0-F1
#
_cell.length_a   1.000
_cell.length_b   1.000
_cell.length_c   1.000
_cell.angle_alpha   90.00
_cell.angle_beta   90.00
_cell.angle_gamma   90.00
#
_symmetry.space_group_name_H-M   'P 1'
#
loop_
_entity.id
_entity.type
_entity.pdbx_description
1 polymer ?
#
loop_
_entity_poly.entity_id
_entity_poly.type
_entity_poly.pdbx_seq_one_letter_code
_entity_poly.pdbx_strand_id
1 'polypeptide(L)' 'MDTGCVELLLLNGRKISIDCTGVEDALDATMAQRSELDYLIYNDPLGYANLILDSEPEEYLKNAAGSHGLEI' A
#
# COMPACT_ATOMS: atom_id res chain seq x y z
N MET A 1 9.25 -9.29 13.23
CA MET A 1 8.56 -7.99 13.21
C MET A 1 7.30 -8.27 12.41
N ASP A 2 6.13 -8.14 13.03
CA ASP A 2 4.83 -8.56 12.49
C ASP A 2 4.70 -8.28 11.00
N THR A 3 4.49 -9.33 10.21
CA THR A 3 4.12 -9.24 8.81
C THR A 3 2.71 -8.65 8.79
N GLY A 4 2.61 -7.33 8.63
CA GLY A 4 1.32 -6.67 8.48
C GLY A 4 0.61 -7.26 7.27
N CYS A 5 -0.59 -7.78 7.47
CA CYS A 5 -1.45 -8.26 6.38
C CYS A 5 -2.76 -7.48 6.43
N VAL A 6 -3.19 -6.96 5.28
CA VAL A 6 -4.51 -6.34 5.16
C VAL A 6 -5.51 -7.40 4.72
N GLU A 7 -6.49 -7.67 5.57
CA GLU A 7 -7.58 -8.60 5.29
C GLU A 7 -8.85 -7.84 4.91
N LEU A 8 -9.37 -8.10 3.72
CA LEU A 8 -10.62 -7.54 3.21
C LEU A 8 -11.68 -8.62 3.16
N LEU A 9 -12.86 -8.33 3.71
CA LEU A 9 -14.03 -9.18 3.57
C LEU A 9 -14.96 -8.62 2.48
N LEU A 10 -15.12 -9.37 1.40
CA LEU A 10 -16.03 -9.03 0.33
C LEU A 10 -17.48 -9.40 0.71
N LEU A 11 -18.45 -8.68 0.14
CA LEU A 11 -19.89 -8.89 0.40
C LEU A 11 -20.38 -10.32 0.07
N ASN A 12 -19.64 -11.05 -0.76
CA ASN A 12 -19.92 -12.45 -1.09
C ASN A 12 -19.30 -13.47 -0.10
N GLY A 13 -18.72 -13.00 1.01
CA GLY A 13 -18.06 -13.84 2.00
C GLY A 13 -16.65 -14.31 1.61
N ARG A 14 -16.14 -13.90 0.44
CA ARG A 14 -14.74 -14.17 0.08
C ARG A 14 -13.83 -13.22 0.85
N LYS A 15 -12.72 -13.73 1.34
CA LYS A 15 -11.67 -12.94 1.98
C LYS A 15 -10.49 -12.78 1.03
N ILE A 16 -9.99 -11.56 0.89
CA ILE A 16 -8.71 -11.27 0.24
C ILE A 16 -7.74 -10.89 1.37
N SER A 17 -6.58 -11.53 1.39
CA SER A 17 -5.48 -11.17 2.28
C SER A 17 -4.33 -10.66 1.43
N ILE A 18 -3.97 -9.40 1.64
CA ILE A 18 -2.83 -8.75 0.98
C ILE A 18 -1.66 -8.81 1.94
N ASP A 19 -0.58 -9.45 1.48
CA ASP A 19 0.67 -9.54 2.23
C ASP A 19 1.46 -8.25 2.00
N CYS A 20 1.55 -7.39 3.02
CA CYS A 20 2.17 -6.08 2.83
C CYS A 20 3.67 -6.21 2.55
N THR A 21 4.34 -7.19 3.15
CA THR A 21 5.77 -7.44 2.89
C THR A 21 6.01 -7.91 1.45
N GLY A 22 5.18 -8.80 0.93
CA GLY A 22 5.23 -9.26 -0.45
C GLY A 22 4.94 -8.14 -1.45
N VAL A 23 4.04 -7.22 -1.10
CA VAL A 23 3.79 -6.00 -1.90
C VAL A 23 5.00 -5.07 -1.87
N GLU A 24 5.57 -4.78 -0.70
CA GLU A 24 6.76 -3.93 -0.58
C GLU A 24 7.96 -4.49 -1.36
N ASP A 25 8.17 -5.81 -1.33
CA ASP A 25 9.24 -6.51 -2.04
C ASP A 25 9.00 -6.53 -3.55
N ALA A 26 7.78 -6.86 -4.00
CA ALA A 26 7.42 -6.88 -5.41
C ALA A 26 7.53 -5.50 -6.09
N LEU A 27 7.33 -4.43 -5.32
CA LEU A 27 7.43 -3.04 -5.79
C LEU A 27 8.82 -2.44 -5.65
N ASP A 28 9.79 -3.18 -5.10
CA ASP A 28 11.11 -2.66 -4.71
C ASP A 28 10.98 -1.32 -3.94
N ALA A 29 10.02 -1.29 -3.01
CA ALA A 29 9.62 -0.05 -2.35
C ALA A 29 10.77 0.49 -1.48
N THR A 30 11.16 1.73 -1.73
CA THR A 30 12.15 2.44 -0.92
C THR A 30 11.62 2.69 0.50
N MET A 31 12.50 2.96 1.46
CA MET A 31 12.10 3.22 2.86
C MET A 31 11.01 4.31 3.00
N ALA A 32 11.04 5.36 2.18
CA ALA A 32 10.02 6.40 2.18
C ALA A 32 8.67 5.87 1.66
N GLN A 33 8.69 5.12 0.56
CA GLN A 33 7.50 4.51 -0.03
C GLN A 33 6.87 3.47 0.91
N ARG A 34 7.69 2.67 1.59
CA ARG A 34 7.21 1.75 2.62
C ARG A 34 6.48 2.49 3.73
N SER A 35 6.97 3.64 4.17
CA SER A 35 6.29 4.47 5.17
C SER A 35 4.94 5.02 4.67
N GLU A 36 4.82 5.35 3.38
CA GLU A 36 3.53 5.77 2.78
C GLU A 36 2.54 4.60 2.71
N LEU A 37 3.00 3.40 2.34
CA LEU A 37 2.18 2.20 2.34
C LEU A 37 1.71 1.86 3.76
N ASP A 38 2.61 1.93 4.74
CA ASP A 38 2.31 1.69 6.15
C ASP A 38 1.26 2.71 6.65
N TYR A 39 1.41 3.99 6.27
CA TYR A 39 0.41 5.02 6.55
C TYR A 39 -0.96 4.68 5.97
N LEU A 40 -1.03 4.27 4.70
CA LEU A 40 -2.28 3.84 4.08
C LEU A 40 -2.90 2.64 4.79
N ILE A 41 -2.10 1.65 5.19
CA ILE A 41 -2.58 0.46 5.90
C ILE A 41 -3.28 0.86 7.21
N TYR A 42 -2.72 1.80 7.98
CA TYR A 42 -3.30 2.23 9.26
C TYR A 42 -4.42 3.26 9.11
N ASN A 43 -4.29 4.20 8.16
CA ASN A 43 -5.22 5.33 8.02
C ASN A 43 -6.39 5.02 7.10
N ASP A 44 -6.15 4.30 6.00
CA ASP A 44 -7.16 3.94 5.00
C ASP A 44 -6.89 2.56 4.35
N PRO A 45 -7.13 1.45 5.08
CA PRO A 45 -6.83 0.10 4.60
C PRO A 45 -7.61 -0.28 3.34
N LEU A 46 -8.77 0.35 3.10
CA LEU A 46 -9.54 0.22 1.86
C LEU A 46 -8.84 0.88 0.67
N GLY A 47 -8.26 2.07 0.84
CA GLY A 47 -7.46 2.76 -0.17
C GLY A 47 -6.18 1.99 -0.49
N TYR A 48 -5.49 1.45 0.52
CA TYR A 48 -4.37 0.53 0.32
C TYR A 48 -4.79 -0.67 -0.54
N ALA A 49 -5.87 -1.34 -0.14
CA ALA A 49 -6.39 -2.48 -0.87
C ALA A 49 -6.72 -2.15 -2.32
N ASN A 50 -7.40 -1.02 -2.54
CA ASN A 50 -7.77 -0.59 -3.88
C ASN A 50 -6.53 -0.23 -4.71
N LEU A 51 -5.51 0.37 -4.09
CA LEU A 51 -4.24 0.66 -4.74
C LEU A 51 -3.56 -0.60 -5.26
N ILE A 52 -3.59 -1.69 -4.48
CA ILE A 52 -2.94 -2.95 -4.86
C ILE A 52 -3.80 -3.78 -5.84
N LEU A 53 -5.12 -3.72 -5.72
CA LEU A 53 -6.04 -4.56 -6.51
C LEU A 53 -6.47 -3.95 -7.84
N ASP A 54 -6.66 -2.63 -7.90
CA ASP A 54 -7.31 -1.93 -9.02
C ASP A 54 -6.39 -0.90 -9.69
N SER A 55 -5.32 -0.48 -9.02
CA SER A 55 -4.46 0.62 -9.46
C SER A 55 -3.00 0.21 -9.66
N GLU A 56 -2.17 1.14 -10.11
CA GLU A 56 -0.73 0.98 -10.29
C GLU A 56 0.03 1.54 -9.07
N PRO A 57 0.42 0.70 -8.09
CA PRO A 57 1.12 1.15 -6.88
C PRO A 57 2.44 1.86 -7.19
N GLU A 58 3.13 1.51 -8.27
CA GLU A 58 4.38 2.18 -8.69
C GLU A 58 4.15 3.66 -9.04
N GLU A 59 3.08 3.99 -9.78
CA GLU A 59 2.76 5.37 -10.13
C GLU A 59 2.33 6.18 -8.90
N TYR A 60 1.52 5.58 -8.03
CA TYR A 60 1.14 6.22 -6.77
C TYR A 60 2.37 6.53 -5.91
N LEU A 61 3.26 5.56 -5.74
CA LEU A 61 4.47 5.71 -4.94
C LEU A 61 5.47 6.69 -5.56
N LYS A 62 5.55 6.80 -6.88
CA LYS A 62 6.32 7.87 -7.55
C LYS A 62 5.77 9.26 -7.23
N ASN A 63 4.45 9.42 -7.23
CA ASN A 63 3.81 10.69 -6.88
C ASN A 63 3.93 10.99 -5.38
N ALA A 64 3.69 10.01 -4.50
CA ALA A 64 3.79 10.16 -3.05
C ALA A 64 5.22 10.51 -2.60
N ALA A 65 6.23 9.82 -3.16
CA ALA A 65 7.63 10.14 -2.91
C ALA A 65 8.06 11.48 -3.54
N GLY A 66 7.43 11.90 -4.64
CA GLY A 66 7.70 13.17 -5.32
C GLY A 66 7.06 14.41 -4.66
N SER A 67 5.90 14.25 -4.02
CA SER A 67 5.19 15.37 -3.37
C SER A 67 5.84 15.84 -2.06
N HIS A 68 6.63 15.00 -1.38
CA HIS A 68 7.42 15.42 -0.22
C HIS A 68 8.69 16.23 -0.59
N GLY A 69 8.96 16.45 -1.89
CA GLY A 69 10.17 17.12 -2.39
C GLY A 69 9.95 18.45 -3.10
N LEU A 70 8.74 19.01 -3.10
CA LEU A 70 8.42 20.25 -3.83
C LEU A 70 7.75 21.29 -2.93
N GLU A 71 8.47 21.64 -1.86
CA GLU A 71 8.32 22.95 -1.23
C GLU A 71 9.39 23.86 -1.86
N ILE A 72 8.98 24.73 -2.80
CA ILE A 72 9.77 25.86 -3.31
C ILE A 72 9.19 27.16 -2.79
#